data_AF-F7CPQ4-F1
#
_entry.id   AF-F7CPQ4-F1
#
_cell.length_a   1.000
_cell.length_b   1.000
_cell.length_c   1.000
_cell.angle_alpha   90.00
_cell.angle_beta   90.00
_cell.angle_gamma   90.00
#
_symmetry.space_group_name_H-M   'P 1'
#
loop_
_entity.id
_entity.type
_entity.pdbx_description
1 polymer ?
#
loop_
_entity_poly.entity_id
_entity_poly.type
_entity_poly.pdbx_seq_one_letter_code
_entity_poly.pdbx_strand_id
1 'polypeptide(L)'
;MSQKKKSAKSNRPQQKQPMVSAATSSYYTDSLGFMSMDSNVPGLSNVILEKLNLKSYEEYRTAVDGKSLTTNFGIRTYYDMFQKMEDTYKFCAQCKKLPSLLPDPRSMRRCKRCQNVYYCGSECQRENWPFHKKFCRKLKLAAIDRLVEWLIFTGDIPFPTKPWIKPFSELKNWEDWFSMQEGLEEKLDSIMASRYMAILWSNAGKPRPEDNELRESIKRLMTDFFTRPMTIGFAINAFSVDPYVKPITVHVIGASHIETLNIRATDYDELAKMFPGNQGIEVVMVGPEVVDGPVMRPPLVAYGPRGRVYVSGYKGLYHVFWETVIESQQAARPDLVVGFHPGFHASQGLAEGWLPTLLLLRDYSIPSMFTMYSEHEMKYSLQILAELETQVLSFGPFPFSSLKPEQVQSDPNKTPASSNAFHLLFRGTIGADSETDMAGLDGADIS
;
A
#
# COMPACT_ATOMS: atom_id res chain seq x y z
N MET A 1 -43.42 -29.37 60.38
CA MET A 1 -42.57 -29.78 59.25
C MET A 1 -42.34 -28.55 58.39
N SER A 2 -41.16 -28.06 58.02
CA SER A 2 -39.79 -28.49 58.20
C SER A 2 -38.91 -27.23 58.22
N GLN A 3 -37.79 -27.31 58.93
CA GLN A 3 -36.85 -26.21 59.20
C GLN A 3 -35.94 -25.88 58.00
N LYS A 4 -35.51 -24.62 58.00
CA LYS A 4 -34.37 -23.97 57.32
C LYS A 4 -33.27 -24.89 56.73
N LYS A 5 -32.81 -24.54 55.52
CA LYS A 5 -31.39 -24.66 55.14
C LYS A 5 -30.88 -23.34 54.54
N LYS A 6 -29.87 -22.77 55.22
CA LYS A 6 -29.01 -21.68 54.73
C LYS A 6 -28.07 -22.23 53.67
N SER A 7 -27.80 -21.48 52.60
CA SER A 7 -26.56 -21.59 51.83
C SER A 7 -25.91 -20.21 51.71
N ALA A 8 -24.61 -20.19 51.96
CA ALA A 8 -23.80 -18.99 52.12
C ALA A 8 -23.37 -18.40 50.77
N LYS A 9 -23.33 -17.06 50.73
CA LYS A 9 -22.81 -16.25 49.62
C LYS A 9 -21.29 -16.43 49.50
N SER A 10 -20.80 -16.71 48.30
CA SER A 10 -19.40 -16.58 47.90
C SER A 10 -19.26 -15.31 47.06
N ASN A 11 -18.68 -14.26 47.64
CA ASN A 11 -18.26 -13.04 46.94
C ASN A 11 -17.04 -13.35 46.06
N ARG A 12 -17.17 -13.20 44.74
CA ARG A 12 -16.03 -12.97 43.84
C ARG A 12 -16.06 -11.51 43.38
N PRO A 13 -14.98 -10.74 43.52
CA PRO A 13 -14.94 -9.37 43.03
C PRO A 13 -14.89 -9.41 41.49
N GLN A 14 -15.92 -8.84 40.84
CA GLN A 14 -15.85 -8.52 39.42
C GLN A 14 -14.77 -7.43 39.24
N GLN A 15 -13.67 -7.80 38.59
CA GLN A 15 -12.75 -6.83 38.02
C GLN A 15 -13.52 -6.02 36.98
N LYS A 16 -13.72 -4.72 37.25
CA LYS A 16 -14.20 -3.76 36.26
C LYS A 16 -13.23 -3.75 35.08
N GLN A 17 -13.71 -4.11 33.90
CA GLN A 17 -13.01 -3.80 32.65
C GLN A 17 -12.84 -2.27 32.54
N PRO A 18 -11.67 -1.76 32.12
CA PRO A 18 -11.52 -0.33 31.89
C PRO A 18 -12.40 0.07 30.70
N MET A 19 -13.32 1.01 30.94
CA MET A 19 -14.06 1.72 29.90
C MET A 19 -13.04 2.58 29.13
N VAL A 20 -12.73 2.21 27.90
CA VAL A 20 -11.98 3.07 26.98
C VAL A 20 -12.97 4.10 26.41
N SER A 21 -12.65 5.39 26.56
CA SER A 21 -13.49 6.49 26.08
C SER A 21 -13.66 6.45 24.57
N ALA A 22 -14.91 6.47 24.11
CA ALA A 22 -15.33 6.39 22.70
C ALA A 22 -15.00 7.64 21.85
N ALA A 23 -14.05 8.49 22.25
CA ALA A 23 -13.74 9.75 21.59
C ALA A 23 -12.38 9.79 20.89
N THR A 24 -11.63 8.68 20.88
CA THR A 24 -10.29 8.59 20.26
C THR A 24 -10.09 7.35 19.38
N SER A 25 -11.15 6.59 19.08
CA SER A 25 -11.04 5.36 18.30
C SER A 25 -10.97 5.60 16.78
N SER A 26 -9.75 5.92 16.33
CA SER A 26 -9.08 5.40 15.13
C SER A 26 -9.74 5.59 13.74
N TYR A 27 -9.43 6.71 13.08
CA TYR A 27 -9.40 6.81 11.61
C TYR A 27 -8.08 6.31 11.00
N TYR A 28 -7.25 5.59 11.77
CA TYR A 28 -5.85 5.32 11.43
C TYR A 28 -5.63 3.85 11.05
N THR A 29 -5.09 3.63 9.85
CA THR A 29 -4.88 2.31 9.25
C THR A 29 -3.96 1.44 10.12
N ASP A 30 -2.97 2.06 10.77
CA ASP A 30 -1.96 1.33 11.56
C ASP A 30 -2.47 0.81 12.91
N SER A 31 -3.43 1.49 13.56
CA SER A 31 -3.99 1.01 14.83
C SER A 31 -4.83 -0.24 14.57
N LEU A 32 -5.62 -0.21 13.50
CA LEU A 32 -6.35 -1.38 13.00
C LEU A 32 -5.37 -2.49 12.56
N GLY A 33 -4.24 -2.12 11.96
CA GLY A 33 -3.15 -3.04 11.62
C GLY A 33 -2.61 -3.77 12.85
N PHE A 34 -2.25 -3.04 13.92
CA PHE A 34 -1.75 -3.63 15.17
C PHE A 34 -2.78 -4.50 15.88
N MET A 35 -4.05 -4.06 15.95
CA MET A 35 -5.15 -4.86 16.50
C MET A 35 -5.40 -6.14 15.70
N SER A 36 -5.35 -6.06 14.37
CA SER A 36 -5.47 -7.21 13.48
C SER A 36 -4.27 -8.16 13.62
N MET A 37 -3.06 -7.63 13.81
CA MET A 37 -1.87 -8.45 14.08
C MET A 37 -2.01 -9.22 15.39
N ASP A 38 -2.41 -8.57 16.48
CA ASP A 38 -2.54 -9.22 17.79
C ASP A 38 -3.72 -10.20 17.89
N SER A 39 -4.81 -9.95 17.15
CA SER A 39 -5.92 -10.91 17.09
C SER A 39 -5.50 -12.22 16.42
N ASN A 40 -4.59 -12.16 15.44
CA ASN A 40 -4.03 -13.32 14.76
C ASN A 40 -2.85 -13.96 15.51
N VAL A 41 -1.98 -13.15 16.13
CA VAL A 41 -0.78 -13.56 16.86
C VAL A 41 -0.66 -12.71 18.13
N PRO A 42 -1.18 -13.19 19.28
CA PRO A 42 -1.21 -12.40 20.50
C PRO A 42 0.18 -11.92 20.96
N GLY A 43 0.36 -10.59 21.05
CA GLY A 43 1.58 -9.94 21.51
C GLY A 43 2.60 -9.64 20.40
N LEU A 44 2.26 -9.89 19.14
CA LEU A 44 3.14 -9.60 18.01
C LEU A 44 3.42 -8.10 17.87
N SER A 45 2.43 -7.25 18.15
CA SER A 45 2.61 -5.79 18.18
C SER A 45 3.74 -5.37 19.14
N ASN A 46 3.76 -5.95 20.34
CA ASN A 46 4.77 -5.68 21.36
C ASN A 46 6.16 -6.10 20.90
N VAL A 47 6.28 -7.19 20.15
CA VAL A 47 7.56 -7.59 19.55
C VAL A 47 8.02 -6.54 18.54
N ILE A 48 7.13 -6.04 17.67
CA ILE A 48 7.49 -5.00 16.69
C ILE A 48 8.00 -3.74 17.42
N LEU A 49 7.27 -3.27 18.44
CA LEU A 49 7.66 -2.12 19.25
C LEU A 49 9.01 -2.34 19.93
N GLU A 50 9.22 -3.49 20.58
CA GLU A 50 10.48 -3.84 21.23
C GLU A 50 11.65 -3.84 20.23
N LYS A 51 11.46 -4.42 19.04
CA LYS A 51 12.50 -4.48 18.00
C LYS A 51 12.86 -3.12 17.44
N LEU A 52 11.91 -2.19 17.43
CA LEU A 52 12.10 -0.80 17.05
C LEU A 52 12.50 0.10 18.24
N ASN A 53 12.66 -0.44 19.45
CA ASN A 53 12.94 0.32 20.67
C ASN A 53 11.89 1.43 20.95
N LEU A 54 10.62 1.11 20.69
CA LEU A 54 9.46 1.97 20.90
C LEU A 54 8.63 1.43 22.07
N LYS A 55 7.99 2.33 22.82
CA LYS A 55 7.22 1.98 24.03
C LYS A 55 5.73 1.87 23.80
N SER A 56 5.22 2.52 22.76
CA SER A 56 3.79 2.54 22.47
C SER A 56 3.50 2.74 20.99
N TYR A 57 2.24 2.51 20.63
CA TYR A 57 1.73 2.76 19.29
C TYR A 57 1.82 4.25 18.91
N GLU A 58 1.63 5.18 19.86
CA GLU A 58 1.77 6.61 19.63
C GLU A 58 3.22 6.98 19.27
N GLU A 59 4.21 6.33 19.91
CA GLU A 59 5.62 6.52 19.57
C GLU A 59 5.95 5.97 18.18
N TYR A 60 5.42 4.79 17.84
CA TYR A 60 5.50 4.24 16.48
C TYR A 60 4.93 5.20 15.45
N ARG A 61 3.73 5.71 15.68
CA ARG A 61 3.07 6.67 14.79
C ARG A 61 3.90 7.95 14.62
N THR A 62 4.41 8.49 15.73
CA THR A 62 5.24 9.70 15.72
C THR A 62 6.54 9.47 14.93
N ALA A 63 7.13 8.28 15.02
CA ALA A 63 8.29 7.89 14.25
C ALA A 63 8.00 7.78 12.75
N VAL A 64 6.89 7.13 12.36
CA VAL A 64 6.44 7.01 10.97
C VAL A 64 6.08 8.38 10.36
N ASP A 65 5.47 9.27 11.15
CA ASP A 65 5.15 10.64 10.74
C ASP A 65 6.39 11.54 10.55
N GLY A 66 7.61 11.04 10.78
CA GLY A 66 8.85 11.81 10.66
C GLY A 66 9.05 12.86 11.75
N LYS A 67 8.20 12.87 12.79
CA LYS A 67 8.21 13.87 13.87
C LYS A 67 9.16 13.54 15.02
N SER A 68 9.72 12.34 15.05
CA SER A 68 10.71 11.96 16.05
C SER A 68 12.14 12.04 15.51
N LEU A 69 12.79 13.19 15.71
CA LEU A 69 14.19 13.42 15.37
C LEU A 69 15.18 12.68 16.30
N THR A 70 14.68 12.04 17.37
CA THR A 70 15.50 11.47 18.45
C THR A 70 15.30 9.97 18.67
N THR A 71 14.44 9.28 17.89
CA THR A 71 14.23 7.84 18.11
C THR A 71 15.46 7.06 17.63
N ASN A 72 16.31 6.70 18.57
CA ASN A 72 17.28 5.64 18.35
C ASN A 72 16.54 4.31 18.33
N PHE A 73 16.31 3.75 17.13
CA PHE A 73 15.70 2.42 16.93
C PHE A 73 16.55 1.26 17.49
N GLY A 74 17.70 1.58 18.09
CA GLY A 74 18.62 0.62 18.67
C GLY A 74 19.33 -0.23 17.62
N ILE A 75 19.28 0.17 16.34
CA ILE A 75 19.91 -0.52 15.22
C ILE A 75 21.35 -0.06 15.11
N ARG A 76 22.31 -0.95 15.43
CA ARG A 76 23.75 -0.61 15.45
C ARG A 76 24.53 -1.14 14.26
N THR A 77 24.04 -2.21 13.62
CA THR A 77 24.69 -2.87 12.49
C THR A 77 23.65 -3.35 11.49
N TYR A 78 24.08 -3.66 10.26
CA TYR A 78 23.18 -4.29 9.28
C TYR A 78 22.68 -5.65 9.75
N TYR A 79 23.52 -6.44 10.42
CA TYR A 79 23.10 -7.70 11.03
C TYR A 79 21.95 -7.50 12.03
N ASP A 80 22.08 -6.51 12.92
CA ASP A 80 21.05 -6.16 13.90
C ASP A 80 19.75 -5.71 13.23
N MET A 81 19.83 -4.88 12.19
CA MET A 81 18.68 -4.47 11.37
C MET A 81 17.93 -5.68 10.79
N PHE A 82 18.63 -6.58 10.07
CA PHE A 82 18.01 -7.75 9.45
C PHE A 82 17.50 -8.75 10.48
N GLN A 83 18.20 -8.91 11.61
CA GLN A 83 17.77 -9.80 12.69
C GLN A 83 16.51 -9.27 13.37
N LYS A 84 16.44 -7.96 13.65
CA LYS A 84 15.24 -7.30 14.21
C LYS A 84 14.04 -7.46 13.28
N MET A 85 14.23 -7.29 11.97
CA MET A 85 13.18 -7.51 10.98
C MET A 85 12.75 -8.99 10.88
N GLU A 86 13.68 -9.94 10.97
CA GLU A 86 13.34 -11.36 10.96
C GLU A 86 12.60 -11.79 12.23
N ASP A 87 12.95 -11.22 13.38
CA ASP A 87 12.32 -11.53 14.67
C ASP A 87 10.82 -11.22 14.70
N THR A 88 10.35 -10.21 13.94
CA THR A 88 8.92 -9.91 13.83
C THR A 88 8.13 -10.98 13.07
N TYR A 89 8.80 -11.88 12.33
CA TYR A 89 8.16 -13.03 11.65
C TYR A 89 8.28 -14.32 12.47
N LYS A 90 8.96 -14.28 13.61
CA LYS A 90 9.32 -15.45 14.40
C LYS A 90 8.22 -15.83 15.38
N PHE A 91 7.14 -16.40 14.88
CA PHE A 91 6.07 -17.01 15.67
C PHE A 91 5.62 -18.35 15.06
N CYS A 92 5.03 -19.24 15.86
CA CYS A 92 4.57 -20.53 15.34
C CYS A 92 3.38 -20.33 14.39
N ALA A 93 3.52 -20.73 13.12
CA ALA A 93 2.46 -20.60 12.12
C ALA A 93 1.21 -21.44 12.42
N GLN A 94 1.32 -22.46 13.29
CA GLN A 94 0.20 -23.28 13.74
C GLN A 94 -0.45 -22.74 15.01
N CYS A 95 0.28 -22.75 16.13
CA CYS A 95 -0.28 -22.42 17.45
C CYS A 95 -0.18 -20.93 17.81
N LYS A 96 0.36 -20.10 16.90
CA LYS A 96 0.50 -18.64 17.04
C LYS A 96 1.32 -18.16 18.24
N LYS A 97 2.01 -19.07 18.95
CA LYS A 97 2.88 -18.72 20.08
C LYS A 97 4.14 -18.00 19.62
N LEU A 98 4.47 -16.92 20.33
CA LEU A 98 5.75 -16.22 20.27
C LEU A 98 6.86 -17.02 20.98
N PRO A 99 8.16 -16.76 20.69
CA PRO A 99 9.27 -17.47 21.30
C PRO A 99 9.32 -17.32 22.82
N SER A 100 8.93 -16.14 23.34
CA SER A 100 8.85 -15.83 24.77
C SER A 100 7.81 -16.67 25.52
N LEU A 101 6.85 -17.28 24.80
CA LEU A 101 5.80 -18.13 25.37
C LEU A 101 6.12 -19.63 25.25
N LEU A 102 7.31 -19.98 24.77
CA LEU A 102 7.77 -21.38 24.66
C LEU A 102 8.65 -21.76 25.85
N PRO A 103 8.60 -23.02 26.32
CA PRO A 103 9.52 -23.51 27.36
C PRO A 103 11.00 -23.35 27.01
N ASP A 104 11.33 -23.56 25.73
CA ASP A 104 12.65 -23.22 25.18
C ASP A 104 12.46 -22.34 23.94
N PRO A 105 12.76 -21.03 24.00
CA PRO A 105 12.67 -20.13 22.84
C PRO A 105 13.51 -20.57 21.65
N ARG A 106 14.58 -21.36 21.88
CA ARG A 106 15.45 -21.90 20.83
C ARG A 106 14.84 -23.08 20.09
N SER A 107 13.66 -23.57 20.50
CA SER A 107 12.94 -24.65 19.82
C SER A 107 12.32 -24.22 18.49
N MET A 108 12.16 -22.91 18.24
CA MET A 108 11.61 -22.44 16.96
C MET A 108 12.52 -22.81 15.79
N ARG A 109 11.89 -23.38 14.75
CA ARG A 109 12.53 -23.79 13.51
C ARG A 109 11.79 -23.20 12.32
N ARG A 110 12.55 -22.74 11.33
CA ARG A 110 12.00 -22.32 10.03
C ARG A 110 11.58 -23.52 9.20
N CYS A 111 10.55 -23.34 8.38
CA CYS A 111 10.32 -24.24 7.26
C CYS A 111 11.55 -24.23 6.34
N LYS A 112 12.20 -25.39 6.18
CA LYS A 112 13.44 -25.50 5.37
C LYS A 112 13.25 -25.13 3.90
N ARG A 113 12.03 -25.22 3.38
CA ARG A 113 11.70 -24.97 1.97
C ARG A 113 11.51 -23.48 1.67
N CYS A 114 10.66 -22.78 2.45
CA CYS A 114 10.35 -21.37 2.19
C CYS A 114 11.21 -20.38 2.98
N GLN A 115 11.82 -20.81 4.09
CA GLN A 115 12.59 -19.93 5.00
C GLN A 115 11.80 -18.71 5.53
N ASN A 116 10.47 -18.78 5.47
CA ASN A 116 9.58 -17.67 5.78
C ASN A 116 8.77 -17.87 7.08
N VAL A 117 8.24 -19.08 7.29
CA VAL A 117 7.40 -19.40 8.45
C VAL A 117 8.16 -20.22 9.49
N TYR A 118 7.73 -20.11 10.74
CA TYR A 118 8.33 -20.79 11.88
C TYR A 118 7.36 -21.75 12.56
N TYR A 119 7.92 -22.76 13.22
CA TYR A 119 7.20 -23.73 14.03
C TYR A 119 7.94 -23.95 15.34
N CYS A 120 7.22 -24.08 16.45
CA CYS A 120 7.81 -24.44 17.74
C CYS A 120 8.21 -25.93 17.84
N GLY A 121 7.85 -26.75 16.85
CA GLY A 121 8.18 -28.17 16.80
C GLY A 121 7.64 -28.85 15.55
N SER A 122 8.08 -30.10 15.32
CA SER A 122 7.68 -30.92 14.16
C SER A 122 6.19 -31.26 14.16
N GLU A 123 5.56 -31.35 15.33
CA GLU A 123 4.13 -31.59 15.47
C GLU A 123 3.30 -30.46 14.86
N CYS A 124 3.52 -29.21 15.31
CA CYS A 124 2.89 -28.03 14.72
C CYS A 124 3.18 -27.89 13.22
N GLN A 125 4.40 -28.24 12.77
CA GLN A 125 4.71 -28.24 11.35
C GLN A 125 3.86 -29.25 10.56
N ARG A 126 3.73 -30.48 11.08
CA ARG A 126 2.94 -31.55 10.45
C ARG A 126 1.45 -31.19 10.39
N GLU A 127 0.93 -30.62 11.46
CA GLU A 127 -0.48 -30.19 11.55
C GLU A 127 -0.79 -29.02 10.59
N ASN A 128 0.13 -28.07 10.45
CA ASN A 128 -0.02 -26.93 9.56
C ASN A 128 0.19 -27.26 8.08
N TRP A 129 0.91 -28.35 7.78
CA TRP A 129 1.34 -28.70 6.43
C TRP A 129 0.21 -28.73 5.37
N PRO A 130 -1.01 -29.24 5.63
CA PRO A 130 -2.11 -29.21 4.66
C PRO A 130 -2.47 -27.81 4.16
N PHE A 131 -2.28 -26.79 5.01
CA PHE A 131 -2.48 -25.38 4.67
C PHE A 131 -1.22 -24.78 4.07
N HIS A 132 -0.09 -24.88 4.77
CA HIS A 132 1.17 -24.24 4.37
C HIS A 132 1.68 -24.69 3.00
N LYS A 133 1.51 -25.97 2.63
CA LYS A 133 2.02 -26.50 1.36
C LYS A 133 1.48 -25.76 0.13
N LYS A 134 0.28 -25.16 0.24
CA LYS A 134 -0.35 -24.37 -0.83
C LYS A 134 0.42 -23.08 -1.13
N PHE A 135 1.03 -22.51 -0.09
CA PHE A 135 1.67 -21.19 -0.16
C PHE A 135 3.18 -21.24 -0.01
N CYS A 136 3.76 -22.36 0.44
CA CYS A 136 5.19 -22.53 0.71
C CYS A 136 6.09 -22.01 -0.42
N ARG A 137 5.73 -22.23 -1.69
CA ARG A 137 6.50 -21.70 -2.83
C ARG A 137 6.43 -20.17 -2.92
N LYS A 138 5.23 -19.59 -2.85
CA LYS A 138 5.05 -18.12 -2.89
C LYS A 138 5.69 -17.44 -1.68
N LEU A 139 5.61 -18.06 -0.49
CA LEU A 139 6.26 -17.56 0.72
C LEU A 139 7.80 -17.61 0.63
N LYS A 140 8.37 -18.51 -0.19
CA LYS A 140 9.82 -18.46 -0.49
C LYS A 140 10.15 -17.15 -1.21
N LEU A 141 9.35 -16.76 -2.19
CA LEU A 141 9.52 -15.51 -2.92
C LEU A 141 9.38 -14.31 -1.97
N ALA A 142 8.31 -14.26 -1.18
CA ALA A 142 8.08 -13.19 -0.20
C ALA A 142 9.24 -13.04 0.80
N ALA A 143 9.84 -14.16 1.25
CA ALA A 143 11.00 -14.13 2.15
C ALA A 143 12.26 -13.54 1.50
N ILE A 144 12.46 -13.76 0.20
CA ILE A 144 13.57 -13.18 -0.57
C ILE A 144 13.28 -11.71 -0.84
N ASP A 145 12.09 -11.41 -1.37
CA ASP A 145 11.69 -10.07 -1.79
C ASP A 145 11.72 -9.08 -0.62
N ARG A 146 11.26 -9.48 0.57
CA ARG A 146 11.34 -8.67 1.80
C ARG A 146 12.77 -8.25 2.17
N LEU A 147 13.76 -9.09 1.88
CA LEU A 147 15.16 -8.72 2.11
C LEU A 147 15.66 -7.81 1.00
N VAL A 148 15.43 -8.19 -0.26
CA VAL A 148 15.93 -7.44 -1.44
C VAL A 148 15.27 -6.07 -1.56
N GLU A 149 14.08 -5.87 -1.02
CA GLU A 149 13.40 -4.58 -0.90
C GLU A 149 14.23 -3.52 -0.16
N TRP A 150 15.18 -3.94 0.69
CA TRP A 150 16.15 -3.03 1.28
C TRP A 150 16.93 -2.23 0.23
N LEU A 151 17.15 -2.79 -0.97
CA LEU A 151 17.84 -2.12 -2.07
C LEU A 151 17.07 -0.93 -2.66
N ILE A 152 15.76 -0.82 -2.38
CA ILE A 152 14.98 0.38 -2.72
C ILE A 152 15.46 1.57 -1.88
N PHE A 153 15.68 1.34 -0.59
CA PHE A 153 16.15 2.37 0.35
C PHE A 153 17.60 2.78 0.12
N THR A 154 18.43 1.88 -0.43
CA THR A 154 19.82 2.21 -0.77
C THR A 154 19.94 2.91 -2.14
N GLY A 155 18.86 2.93 -2.92
CA GLY A 155 18.80 3.57 -4.23
C GLY A 155 19.33 2.71 -5.38
N ASP A 156 19.65 1.44 -5.15
CA ASP A 156 20.01 0.51 -6.23
C ASP A 156 18.77 0.06 -7.03
N ILE A 157 17.59 0.09 -6.40
CA ILE A 157 16.28 -0.17 -7.01
C ILE A 157 15.38 1.07 -6.84
N PRO A 158 14.55 1.43 -7.84
CA PRO A 158 14.53 0.89 -9.19
C PRO A 158 15.76 1.32 -10.00
N PHE A 159 16.12 0.54 -11.03
CA PHE A 159 17.07 1.03 -12.03
C PHE A 159 16.46 2.17 -12.86
N PRO A 160 17.28 3.12 -13.37
CA PRO A 160 16.80 4.16 -14.27
C PRO A 160 16.26 3.62 -15.61
N THR A 161 15.16 4.22 -16.06
CA THR A 161 14.48 3.90 -17.33
C THR A 161 14.71 4.99 -18.38
N LYS A 162 14.52 4.62 -19.65
CA LYS A 162 14.56 5.54 -20.80
C LYS A 162 13.14 5.96 -21.19
N PRO A 163 12.97 7.04 -21.97
CA PRO A 163 11.68 7.34 -22.58
C PRO A 163 11.10 6.12 -23.29
N TRP A 164 9.79 5.92 -23.17
CA TRP A 164 9.12 4.77 -23.75
C TRP A 164 9.21 4.81 -25.27
N ILE A 165 9.48 3.65 -25.85
CA ILE A 165 9.57 3.47 -27.30
C ILE A 165 8.23 3.03 -27.92
N LYS A 166 7.25 2.64 -27.08
CA LYS A 166 5.89 2.28 -27.49
C LYS A 166 4.88 3.07 -26.66
N PRO A 167 3.73 3.45 -27.24
CA PRO A 167 2.65 4.09 -26.50
C PRO A 167 2.01 3.10 -25.52
N PHE A 168 1.37 3.64 -24.48
CA PHE A 168 0.73 2.84 -23.43
C PHE A 168 -0.28 1.81 -23.97
N SER A 169 -1.03 2.18 -25.01
CA SER A 169 -2.04 1.32 -25.66
C SER A 169 -1.49 0.02 -26.27
N GLU A 170 -0.18 -0.06 -26.51
CA GLU A 170 0.47 -1.26 -27.05
C GLU A 170 0.97 -2.23 -25.96
N LEU A 171 1.07 -1.81 -24.70
CA LEU A 171 1.54 -2.66 -23.61
C LEU A 171 0.36 -3.40 -22.96
N LYS A 172 0.46 -4.72 -22.86
CA LYS A 172 -0.58 -5.57 -22.27
C LYS A 172 -0.25 -6.04 -20.86
N ASN A 173 1.03 -6.12 -20.51
CA ASN A 173 1.51 -6.66 -19.24
C ASN A 173 2.97 -6.27 -18.97
N TRP A 174 3.53 -6.76 -17.84
CA TRP A 174 4.92 -6.51 -17.46
C TRP A 174 5.97 -7.09 -18.41
N GLU A 175 5.71 -8.19 -19.12
CA GLU A 175 6.66 -8.75 -20.09
C GLU A 175 6.89 -7.77 -21.24
N ASP A 176 5.82 -7.11 -21.72
CA ASP A 176 5.93 -6.03 -22.71
C ASP A 176 6.76 -4.87 -22.17
N TRP A 177 6.52 -4.44 -20.93
CA TRP A 177 7.30 -3.36 -20.31
C TRP A 177 8.78 -3.72 -20.15
N PHE A 178 9.10 -4.94 -19.69
CA PHE A 178 10.48 -5.42 -19.57
C PHE A 178 11.16 -5.51 -20.94
N SER A 179 10.44 -5.91 -21.98
CA SER A 179 10.99 -6.01 -23.34
C SER A 179 11.43 -4.65 -23.92
N MET A 180 10.87 -3.55 -23.41
CA MET A 180 11.28 -2.19 -23.80
C MET A 180 12.52 -1.67 -23.07
N GLN A 181 12.95 -2.36 -22.01
CA GLN A 181 14.08 -1.90 -21.22
C GLN A 181 15.40 -2.24 -21.91
N GLU A 182 15.98 -1.26 -22.59
CA GLU A 182 17.33 -1.37 -23.16
C GLU A 182 18.35 -1.74 -22.07
N GLY A 183 19.20 -2.72 -22.36
CA GLY A 183 20.23 -3.19 -21.45
C GLY A 183 19.70 -3.79 -20.13
N LEU A 184 18.55 -4.46 -20.17
CA LEU A 184 17.91 -5.02 -18.97
C LEU A 184 18.85 -5.98 -18.21
N GLU A 185 19.52 -6.88 -18.91
CA GLU A 185 20.41 -7.86 -18.25
C GLU A 185 21.62 -7.17 -17.61
N GLU A 186 22.20 -6.16 -18.26
CA GLU A 186 23.31 -5.37 -17.71
C GLU A 186 22.88 -4.58 -16.47
N LYS A 187 21.67 -4.02 -16.47
CA LYS A 187 21.08 -3.35 -15.30
C LYS A 187 20.90 -4.33 -14.14
N LEU A 188 20.37 -5.53 -14.42
CA LEU A 188 20.22 -6.59 -13.42
C LEU A 188 21.57 -7.04 -12.89
N ASP A 189 22.56 -7.24 -13.76
CA ASP A 189 23.93 -7.61 -13.40
C ASP A 189 24.58 -6.55 -12.49
N SER A 190 24.38 -5.28 -12.80
CA SER A 190 24.87 -4.17 -11.97
C SER A 190 24.27 -4.19 -10.56
N ILE A 191 22.97 -4.45 -10.42
CA ILE A 191 22.32 -4.55 -9.10
C ILE A 191 22.83 -5.79 -8.35
N MET A 192 22.97 -6.91 -9.06
CA MET A 192 23.50 -8.17 -8.51
C MET A 192 24.94 -8.03 -7.99
N ALA A 193 25.76 -7.21 -8.66
CA ALA A 193 27.13 -6.91 -8.27
C ALA A 193 27.26 -5.72 -7.29
N SER A 194 26.15 -5.09 -6.89
CA SER A 194 26.16 -3.92 -6.03
C SER A 194 26.73 -4.22 -4.63
N ARG A 195 27.34 -3.20 -4.02
CA ARG A 195 27.85 -3.28 -2.65
C ARG A 195 26.77 -3.68 -1.66
N TYR A 196 25.55 -3.15 -1.81
CA TYR A 196 24.46 -3.41 -0.88
C TYR A 196 23.87 -4.82 -1.05
N MET A 197 23.88 -5.40 -2.25
CA MET A 197 23.55 -6.83 -2.44
C MET A 197 24.51 -7.73 -1.65
N ALA A 198 25.82 -7.43 -1.67
CA ALA A 198 26.80 -8.18 -0.89
C ALA A 198 26.63 -7.99 0.64
N ILE A 199 26.36 -6.75 1.09
CA ILE A 199 26.10 -6.46 2.51
C ILE A 199 24.87 -7.20 3.00
N LEU A 200 23.77 -7.17 2.24
CA LEU A 200 22.50 -7.82 2.59
C LEU A 200 22.74 -9.30 2.89
N TRP A 201 23.33 -10.05 1.95
CA TRP A 201 23.49 -11.50 2.13
C TRP A 201 24.59 -11.88 3.14
N SER A 202 25.51 -10.97 3.42
CA SER A 202 26.47 -11.16 4.53
C SER A 202 25.82 -10.99 5.91
N ASN A 203 24.68 -10.29 6.00
CA ASN A 203 24.06 -9.90 7.26
C ASN A 203 22.65 -10.49 7.48
N ALA A 204 22.01 -11.06 6.46
CA ALA A 204 20.61 -11.53 6.51
C ALA A 204 20.37 -12.74 7.43
N GLY A 205 21.43 -13.44 7.88
CA GLY A 205 21.30 -14.66 8.70
C GLY A 205 20.58 -15.81 7.96
N LYS A 206 20.62 -15.78 6.63
CA LYS A 206 20.04 -16.78 5.71
C LYS A 206 21.03 -17.12 4.60
N PRO A 207 20.97 -18.35 4.03
CA PRO A 207 21.70 -18.65 2.81
C PRO A 207 21.30 -17.71 1.69
N ARG A 208 22.27 -17.21 0.92
CA ARG A 208 22.03 -16.45 -0.30
C ARG A 208 21.28 -17.34 -1.31
N PRO A 209 20.16 -16.89 -1.88
CA PRO A 209 19.46 -17.60 -2.95
C PRO A 209 20.33 -17.75 -4.21
N GLU A 210 19.89 -18.62 -5.12
CA GLU A 210 20.51 -18.75 -6.44
C GLU A 210 20.36 -17.45 -7.24
N ASP A 211 21.29 -17.18 -8.15
CA ASP A 211 21.32 -15.92 -8.91
C ASP A 211 20.02 -15.69 -9.71
N ASN A 212 19.43 -16.73 -10.29
CA ASN A 212 18.14 -16.61 -10.98
C ASN A 212 17.01 -16.21 -10.03
N GLU A 213 16.99 -16.71 -8.79
CA GLU A 213 15.95 -16.32 -7.82
C GLU A 213 16.08 -14.86 -7.41
N LEU A 214 17.32 -14.36 -7.33
CA LEU A 214 17.62 -12.96 -7.04
C LEU A 214 17.27 -12.04 -8.22
N ARG A 215 17.59 -12.40 -9.46
CA ARG A 215 17.16 -11.64 -10.66
C ARG A 215 15.65 -11.50 -10.72
N GLU A 216 14.93 -12.59 -10.48
CA GLU A 216 13.46 -12.57 -10.47
C GLU A 216 12.91 -11.78 -9.27
N SER A 217 13.61 -11.75 -8.13
CA SER A 217 13.26 -10.88 -7.00
C SER A 217 13.40 -9.41 -7.35
N ILE A 218 14.51 -9.02 -8.00
CA ILE A 218 14.70 -7.65 -8.49
C ILE A 218 13.57 -7.28 -9.44
N LYS A 219 13.25 -8.12 -10.45
CA LYS A 219 12.13 -7.86 -11.37
C LYS A 219 10.79 -7.68 -10.64
N ARG A 220 10.45 -8.53 -9.66
CA ARG A 220 9.22 -8.37 -8.86
C ARG A 220 9.18 -7.04 -8.13
N LEU A 221 10.29 -6.62 -7.52
CA LEU A 221 10.40 -5.32 -6.85
C LEU A 221 10.30 -4.15 -7.83
N MET A 222 10.83 -4.27 -9.04
CA MET A 222 10.62 -3.27 -10.10
C MET A 222 9.13 -3.12 -10.42
N THR A 223 8.39 -4.23 -10.54
CA THR A 223 6.94 -4.18 -10.80
C THR A 223 6.16 -3.58 -9.63
N ASP A 224 6.57 -3.86 -8.39
CA ASP A 224 5.94 -3.31 -7.19
C ASP A 224 6.15 -1.80 -7.07
N PHE A 225 7.35 -1.33 -7.43
CA PHE A 225 7.66 0.08 -7.48
C PHE A 225 6.88 0.79 -8.59
N PHE A 226 6.95 0.26 -9.83
CA PHE A 226 6.37 0.92 -11.00
C PHE A 226 4.85 0.72 -11.16
N THR A 227 4.21 -0.18 -10.41
CA THR A 227 2.75 -0.39 -10.52
C THR A 227 1.98 0.90 -10.24
N ARG A 228 2.45 1.79 -9.36
CA ARG A 228 1.80 3.08 -9.06
C ARG A 228 1.82 4.05 -10.25
N PRO A 229 2.98 4.40 -10.86
CA PRO A 229 2.97 5.19 -12.08
C PRO A 229 2.29 4.47 -13.26
N MET A 230 2.34 3.14 -13.37
CA MET A 230 1.55 2.39 -14.37
C MET A 230 0.05 2.62 -14.21
N THR A 231 -0.48 2.62 -12.98
CA THR A 231 -1.89 2.90 -12.71
C THR A 231 -2.28 4.31 -13.16
N ILE A 232 -1.46 5.32 -12.84
CA ILE A 232 -1.73 6.70 -13.28
C ILE A 232 -1.67 6.80 -14.81
N GLY A 233 -0.63 6.24 -15.45
CA GLY A 233 -0.51 6.21 -16.91
C GLY A 233 -1.67 5.50 -17.61
N PHE A 234 -2.12 4.37 -17.04
CA PHE A 234 -3.31 3.65 -17.50
C PHE A 234 -4.55 4.55 -17.44
N ALA A 235 -4.77 5.23 -16.31
CA ALA A 235 -5.92 6.09 -16.12
C ALA A 235 -5.89 7.30 -17.07
N ILE A 236 -4.74 7.95 -17.27
CA ILE A 236 -4.54 9.03 -18.24
C ILE A 236 -5.01 8.56 -19.64
N ASN A 237 -4.55 7.39 -20.07
CA ASN A 237 -4.94 6.82 -21.37
C ASN A 237 -6.43 6.45 -21.41
N ALA A 238 -6.95 5.79 -20.37
CA ALA A 238 -8.34 5.33 -20.33
C ALA A 238 -9.37 6.48 -20.32
N PHE A 239 -9.03 7.62 -19.70
CA PHE A 239 -9.86 8.82 -19.66
C PHE A 239 -9.54 9.82 -20.78
N SER A 240 -8.62 9.50 -21.70
CA SER A 240 -8.18 10.39 -22.78
C SER A 240 -7.70 11.77 -22.28
N VAL A 241 -7.01 11.79 -21.14
CA VAL A 241 -6.36 13.00 -20.63
C VAL A 241 -5.07 13.20 -21.43
N ASP A 242 -4.94 14.32 -22.14
CA ASP A 242 -3.78 14.56 -23.02
C ASP A 242 -2.69 15.41 -22.31
N PRO A 243 -1.58 14.79 -21.87
CA PRO A 243 -0.48 15.50 -21.23
C PRO A 243 0.36 16.36 -22.18
N TYR A 244 0.15 16.28 -23.50
CA TYR A 244 0.89 17.07 -24.50
C TYR A 244 0.23 18.42 -24.80
N VAL A 245 -1.07 18.55 -24.55
CA VAL A 245 -1.83 19.79 -24.83
C VAL A 245 -1.69 20.82 -23.71
N LYS A 246 -1.80 20.38 -22.46
CA LYS A 246 -1.68 21.22 -21.28
C LYS A 246 -1.02 20.45 -20.14
N PRO A 247 -0.48 21.14 -19.12
CA PRO A 247 -0.01 20.46 -17.93
C PRO A 247 -1.20 19.80 -17.22
N ILE A 248 -0.97 18.64 -16.61
CA ILE A 248 -2.02 17.83 -15.96
C ILE A 248 -1.80 17.71 -14.46
N THR A 249 -2.89 17.71 -13.71
CA THR A 249 -2.87 17.54 -12.25
C THR A 249 -3.56 16.22 -11.88
N VAL A 250 -2.81 15.32 -11.23
CA VAL A 250 -3.30 14.04 -10.73
C VAL A 250 -3.36 14.10 -9.21
N HIS A 251 -4.55 13.96 -8.63
CA HIS A 251 -4.69 13.83 -7.18
C HIS A 251 -4.65 12.36 -6.78
N VAL A 252 -3.63 11.96 -6.02
CA VAL A 252 -3.57 10.65 -5.38
C VAL A 252 -4.23 10.77 -4.00
N ILE A 253 -5.45 10.25 -3.87
CA ILE A 253 -6.29 10.43 -2.68
C ILE A 253 -6.27 9.23 -1.76
N GLY A 254 -6.44 9.48 -0.45
CA GLY A 254 -6.23 8.45 0.57
C GLY A 254 -4.76 8.08 0.74
N ALA A 255 -3.84 8.94 0.28
CA ALA A 255 -2.41 8.71 0.39
C ALA A 255 -1.99 8.58 1.87
N SER A 256 -1.14 7.59 2.13
CA SER A 256 -0.67 7.26 3.47
C SER A 256 0.86 7.21 3.51
N HIS A 257 1.42 6.79 4.63
CA HIS A 257 2.86 6.51 4.74
C HIS A 257 3.31 5.44 3.71
N ILE A 258 2.43 4.57 3.22
CA ILE A 258 2.74 3.57 2.19
C ILE A 258 3.18 4.22 0.87
N GLU A 259 2.56 5.34 0.49
CA GLU A 259 2.92 6.11 -0.71
C GLU A 259 3.97 7.18 -0.43
N THR A 260 4.00 7.71 0.80
CA THR A 260 4.68 8.99 1.10
C THR A 260 5.95 8.85 1.92
N LEU A 261 6.11 7.78 2.70
CA LEU A 261 7.30 7.57 3.52
C LEU A 261 8.53 7.34 2.62
N ASN A 262 9.55 8.19 2.78
CA ASN A 262 10.78 8.18 1.97
C ASN A 262 10.57 8.37 0.45
N ILE A 263 9.44 8.94 0.04
CA ILE A 263 9.21 9.26 -1.36
C ILE A 263 10.34 10.16 -1.90
N ARG A 264 10.87 9.82 -3.06
CA ARG A 264 11.87 10.61 -3.78
C ARG A 264 11.20 11.42 -4.87
N ALA A 265 11.79 12.56 -5.23
CA ALA A 265 11.27 13.42 -6.29
C ALA A 265 11.16 12.69 -7.65
N THR A 266 11.95 11.62 -7.82
CA THR A 266 12.02 10.81 -9.04
C THR A 266 11.10 9.59 -9.02
N ASP A 267 10.35 9.32 -7.94
CA ASP A 267 9.60 8.06 -7.82
C ASP A 267 8.47 7.92 -8.84
N TYR A 268 7.97 9.05 -9.35
CA TYR A 268 6.96 9.11 -10.41
C TYR A 268 7.53 9.50 -11.79
N ASP A 269 8.85 9.60 -11.96
CA ASP A 269 9.49 10.01 -13.23
C ASP A 269 9.13 9.10 -14.40
N GLU A 270 8.73 7.85 -14.13
CA GLU A 270 8.25 6.93 -15.14
C GLU A 270 7.05 7.51 -15.92
N LEU A 271 6.21 8.36 -15.33
CA LEU A 271 5.16 9.08 -16.06
C LEU A 271 5.74 10.02 -17.13
N ALA A 272 6.83 10.73 -16.84
CA ALA A 272 7.52 11.53 -17.85
C ALA A 272 8.21 10.67 -18.92
N LYS A 273 8.56 9.41 -18.59
CA LYS A 273 9.06 8.44 -19.59
C LYS A 273 7.95 7.89 -20.47
N MET A 274 6.75 7.66 -19.94
CA MET A 274 5.55 7.26 -20.70
C MET A 274 5.11 8.36 -21.66
N PHE A 275 5.22 9.62 -21.24
CA PHE A 275 4.74 10.78 -22.00
C PHE A 275 5.89 11.76 -22.31
N PRO A 276 6.82 11.41 -23.22
CA PRO A 276 7.96 12.25 -23.54
C PRO A 276 7.52 13.56 -24.22
N GLY A 277 7.85 14.71 -23.62
CA GLY A 277 7.42 16.02 -24.13
C GLY A 277 6.10 16.53 -23.53
N ASN A 278 5.61 15.90 -22.45
CA ASN A 278 4.48 16.40 -21.68
C ASN A 278 4.66 17.87 -21.25
N GLN A 279 3.56 18.59 -21.09
CA GLN A 279 3.58 20.00 -20.68
C GLN A 279 3.78 20.18 -19.17
N GLY A 280 4.00 19.10 -18.42
CA GLY A 280 4.15 19.07 -16.96
C GLY A 280 3.09 18.16 -16.34
N ILE A 281 3.49 17.31 -15.40
CA ILE A 281 2.60 16.42 -14.66
C ILE A 281 2.80 16.71 -13.18
N GLU A 282 1.75 17.09 -12.47
CA GLU A 282 1.76 17.16 -11.00
C GLU A 282 1.03 15.95 -10.42
N VAL A 283 1.65 15.31 -9.42
CA VAL A 283 1.06 14.26 -8.59
C VAL A 283 0.92 14.80 -7.18
N VAL A 284 -0.32 15.11 -6.77
CA VAL A 284 -0.66 15.66 -5.46
C VAL A 284 -1.09 14.54 -4.52
N MET A 285 -0.29 14.24 -3.51
CA MET A 285 -0.58 13.22 -2.50
C MET A 285 -1.50 13.79 -1.41
N VAL A 286 -2.76 13.36 -1.35
CA VAL A 286 -3.74 13.88 -0.40
C VAL A 286 -4.24 12.77 0.52
N GLY A 287 -4.04 12.91 1.82
CA GLY A 287 -4.57 11.97 2.80
C GLY A 287 -4.20 12.29 4.25
N PRO A 288 -4.94 11.73 5.23
CA PRO A 288 -4.72 12.02 6.66
C PRO A 288 -3.40 11.45 7.20
N GLU A 289 -2.82 10.46 6.50
CA GLU A 289 -1.58 9.78 6.88
C GLU A 289 -0.40 10.14 5.95
N VAL A 290 -0.53 11.21 5.16
CA VAL A 290 0.60 11.78 4.41
C VAL A 290 1.71 12.16 5.41
N VAL A 291 2.92 11.69 5.12
CA VAL A 291 4.12 11.94 5.93
C VAL A 291 4.89 13.12 5.34
N ASP A 292 5.35 14.03 6.20
CA ASP A 292 6.21 15.14 5.79
C ASP A 292 7.58 14.63 5.33
N GLY A 293 8.22 15.31 4.38
CA GLY A 293 9.54 14.91 3.90
C GLY A 293 10.16 15.93 2.95
N PRO A 294 11.41 15.75 2.51
CA PRO A 294 12.12 16.72 1.66
C PRO A 294 11.43 17.01 0.32
N VAL A 295 10.62 16.06 -0.14
CA VAL A 295 9.86 16.13 -1.40
C VAL A 295 8.44 16.65 -1.17
N MET A 296 7.87 16.47 0.02
CA MET A 296 6.51 16.94 0.30
C MET A 296 6.48 18.44 0.44
N ARG A 297 5.81 19.06 -0.53
CA ARG A 297 5.66 20.50 -0.67
C ARG A 297 4.17 20.81 -0.84
N PRO A 298 3.73 22.04 -0.53
CA PRO A 298 2.37 22.47 -0.82
C PRO A 298 2.04 22.22 -2.30
N PRO A 299 0.77 21.87 -2.61
CA PRO A 299 0.30 21.74 -3.99
C PRO A 299 0.53 23.04 -4.76
N LEU A 300 0.77 22.93 -6.07
CA LEU A 300 1.06 24.12 -6.84
C LEU A 300 -0.20 24.94 -7.14
N VAL A 301 -0.06 26.25 -7.06
CA VAL A 301 -1.04 27.23 -7.57
C VAL A 301 -0.98 27.30 -9.11
N ALA A 302 0.18 26.97 -9.69
CA ALA A 302 0.46 27.01 -11.13
C ALA A 302 1.19 25.75 -11.59
N TYR A 303 1.20 25.46 -12.88
CA TYR A 303 1.66 24.16 -13.36
C TYR A 303 3.15 23.84 -13.13
N GLY A 304 3.43 22.54 -12.96
CA GLY A 304 4.78 22.00 -12.83
C GLY A 304 5.65 22.17 -14.09
N PRO A 305 6.98 21.94 -13.97
CA PRO A 305 7.90 22.14 -15.08
C PRO A 305 7.64 21.18 -16.26
N ARG A 306 7.71 21.70 -17.49
CA ARG A 306 7.54 20.92 -18.73
C ARG A 306 8.47 19.71 -18.78
N GLY A 307 7.96 18.59 -19.26
CA GLY A 307 8.69 17.34 -19.45
C GLY A 307 9.09 16.65 -18.15
N ARG A 308 8.56 17.09 -17.00
CA ARG A 308 8.91 16.58 -15.67
C ARG A 308 7.66 16.27 -14.86
N VAL A 309 7.86 15.43 -13.85
CA VAL A 309 6.86 15.16 -12.84
C VAL A 309 7.19 15.96 -11.59
N TYR A 310 6.18 16.62 -11.04
CA TYR A 310 6.26 17.31 -9.76
C TYR A 310 5.42 16.56 -8.74
N VAL A 311 5.99 16.29 -7.57
CA VAL A 311 5.28 15.64 -6.47
C VAL A 311 5.03 16.68 -5.38
N SER A 312 3.79 16.78 -4.93
CA SER A 312 3.34 17.63 -3.83
C SER A 312 2.46 16.84 -2.88
N GLY A 313 2.11 17.43 -1.74
CA GLY A 313 1.29 16.74 -0.75
C GLY A 313 0.46 17.66 0.12
N TYR A 314 -0.65 17.12 0.60
CA TYR A 314 -1.52 17.74 1.59
C TYR A 314 -1.98 16.72 2.63
N LYS A 315 -1.69 17.00 3.90
CA LYS A 315 -2.11 16.14 5.02
C LYS A 315 -3.52 16.51 5.46
N GLY A 316 -4.51 15.72 5.06
CA GLY A 316 -5.91 15.91 5.45
C GLY A 316 -6.88 15.05 4.64
N LEU A 317 -8.16 15.12 5.00
CA LEU A 317 -9.23 14.46 4.23
C LEU A 317 -9.42 15.17 2.89
N TYR A 318 -9.69 14.40 1.84
CA TYR A 318 -9.76 14.94 0.48
C TYR A 318 -10.87 15.99 0.28
N HIS A 319 -12.06 15.76 0.84
CA HIS A 319 -13.16 16.73 0.77
C HIS A 319 -12.83 18.04 1.52
N VAL A 320 -12.07 17.97 2.62
CA VAL A 320 -11.58 19.18 3.30
C VAL A 320 -10.52 19.89 2.46
N PHE A 321 -9.59 19.15 1.85
CA PHE A 321 -8.61 19.72 0.91
C PHE A 321 -9.30 20.44 -0.24
N TRP A 322 -10.36 19.86 -0.79
CA TRP A 322 -11.15 20.47 -1.84
C TRP A 322 -11.75 21.82 -1.42
N GLU A 323 -12.52 21.83 -0.33
CA GLU A 323 -13.19 23.03 0.19
C GLU A 323 -12.18 24.13 0.56
N THR A 324 -11.09 23.76 1.26
CA THR A 324 -10.17 24.74 1.83
C THR A 324 -9.10 25.24 0.87
N VAL A 325 -8.66 24.40 -0.09
CA VAL A 325 -7.51 24.70 -0.96
C VAL A 325 -7.92 24.83 -2.43
N ILE A 326 -8.76 23.92 -2.94
CA ILE A 326 -9.17 23.94 -4.35
C ILE A 326 -10.18 25.05 -4.63
N GLU A 327 -11.23 25.17 -3.81
CA GLU A 327 -12.25 26.20 -3.99
C GLU A 327 -11.71 27.61 -3.70
N SER A 328 -10.69 27.71 -2.85
CA SER A 328 -9.96 28.96 -2.59
C SER A 328 -8.86 29.26 -3.62
N GLN A 329 -8.73 28.46 -4.68
CA GLN A 329 -7.74 28.62 -5.76
C GLN A 329 -6.28 28.59 -5.31
N GLN A 330 -5.99 27.92 -4.19
CA GLN A 330 -4.64 27.69 -3.70
C GLN A 330 -4.00 26.42 -4.30
N ALA A 331 -4.76 25.63 -5.05
CA ALA A 331 -4.28 24.50 -5.83
C ALA A 331 -5.16 24.29 -7.08
N ALA A 332 -4.60 23.67 -8.12
CA ALA A 332 -5.34 23.35 -9.34
C ALA A 332 -6.38 22.24 -9.12
N ARG A 333 -7.52 22.32 -9.81
CA ARG A 333 -8.47 21.19 -9.89
C ARG A 333 -7.81 19.99 -10.59
N PRO A 334 -8.12 18.75 -10.20
CA PRO A 334 -7.54 17.57 -10.82
C PRO A 334 -8.13 17.34 -12.22
N ASP A 335 -7.27 16.90 -13.13
CA ASP A 335 -7.69 16.26 -14.38
C ASP A 335 -8.00 14.77 -14.16
N LEU A 336 -7.41 14.19 -13.12
CA LEU A 336 -7.54 12.78 -12.76
C LEU A 336 -7.39 12.60 -11.24
N VAL A 337 -8.20 11.70 -10.67
CA VAL A 337 -8.05 11.21 -9.30
C VAL A 337 -7.66 9.74 -9.32
N VAL A 338 -6.66 9.37 -8.52
CA VAL A 338 -6.24 7.97 -8.31
C VAL A 338 -6.24 7.65 -6.83
N GLY A 339 -6.73 6.47 -6.45
CA GLY A 339 -6.72 5.97 -5.08
C GLY A 339 -6.10 4.59 -5.03
N PHE A 340 -4.96 4.46 -4.37
CA PHE A 340 -4.30 3.17 -4.18
C PHE A 340 -4.87 2.48 -2.95
N HIS A 341 -5.56 1.37 -3.15
CA HIS A 341 -6.13 0.57 -2.06
C HIS A 341 -6.89 1.40 -1.01
N PRO A 342 -7.83 2.28 -1.41
CA PRO A 342 -8.41 3.30 -0.53
C PRO A 342 -9.20 2.75 0.67
N GLY A 343 -9.53 1.45 0.68
CA GLY A 343 -10.07 0.77 1.86
C GLY A 343 -11.49 1.16 2.27
N PHE A 344 -12.18 2.00 1.49
CA PHE A 344 -13.53 2.48 1.84
C PHE A 344 -14.57 1.37 2.02
N HIS A 345 -14.38 0.22 1.35
CA HIS A 345 -15.20 -0.98 1.49
C HIS A 345 -15.18 -1.62 2.90
N ALA A 346 -14.13 -1.36 3.69
CA ALA A 346 -13.95 -1.92 5.03
C ALA A 346 -13.97 -0.85 6.13
N SER A 347 -14.24 0.41 5.76
CA SER A 347 -14.23 1.52 6.71
C SER A 347 -15.45 1.47 7.63
N GLN A 348 -15.22 1.28 8.94
CA GLN A 348 -16.29 1.32 9.96
C GLN A 348 -16.95 2.71 10.06
N GLY A 349 -16.31 3.74 9.51
CA GLY A 349 -16.78 5.13 9.44
C GLY A 349 -16.89 5.65 8.01
N LEU A 350 -17.47 4.87 7.08
CA LEU A 350 -17.70 5.30 5.69
C LEU A 350 -18.33 6.70 5.63
N ALA A 351 -19.31 6.98 6.50
CA ALA A 351 -20.02 8.26 6.57
C ALA A 351 -19.13 9.46 6.93
N GLU A 352 -18.12 9.29 7.77
CA GLU A 352 -17.28 10.38 8.29
C GLU A 352 -15.96 10.56 7.51
N GLY A 353 -15.55 9.55 6.75
CA GLY A 353 -14.31 9.57 5.97
C GLY A 353 -14.55 9.64 4.46
N TRP A 354 -14.98 8.51 3.88
CA TRP A 354 -14.98 8.31 2.43
C TRP A 354 -16.26 8.77 1.73
N LEU A 355 -17.41 8.73 2.37
CA LEU A 355 -18.69 9.10 1.77
C LEU A 355 -18.68 10.54 1.20
N PRO A 356 -18.26 11.58 1.94
CA PRO A 356 -18.20 12.94 1.38
C PRO A 356 -17.25 13.03 0.19
N THR A 357 -16.12 12.31 0.25
CA THR A 357 -15.14 12.24 -0.83
C THR A 357 -15.73 11.58 -2.08
N LEU A 358 -16.42 10.44 -1.94
CA LEU A 358 -17.03 9.73 -3.07
C LEU A 358 -18.15 10.54 -3.72
N LEU A 359 -19.01 11.17 -2.92
CA LEU A 359 -20.05 12.08 -3.40
C LEU A 359 -19.45 13.25 -4.17
N LEU A 360 -18.38 13.86 -3.66
CA LEU A 360 -17.66 14.93 -4.35
C LEU A 360 -17.12 14.49 -5.71
N LEU A 361 -16.42 13.34 -5.78
CA LEU A 361 -15.88 12.82 -7.05
C LEU A 361 -16.99 12.56 -8.08
N ARG A 362 -18.12 12.03 -7.61
CA ARG A 362 -19.31 11.76 -8.41
C ARG A 362 -19.96 13.05 -8.90
N ASP A 363 -20.28 13.98 -8.01
CA ASP A 363 -21.07 15.18 -8.31
C ASP A 363 -20.30 16.18 -9.19
N TYR A 364 -18.98 16.25 -9.04
CA TYR A 364 -18.11 17.03 -9.92
C TYR A 364 -17.68 16.26 -11.19
N SER A 365 -18.15 15.04 -11.39
CA SER A 365 -17.83 14.18 -12.54
C SER A 365 -16.33 14.07 -12.82
N ILE A 366 -15.54 13.89 -11.75
CA ILE A 366 -14.08 13.83 -11.81
C ILE A 366 -13.63 12.44 -12.28
N PRO A 367 -12.84 12.33 -13.38
CA PRO A 367 -12.24 11.07 -13.81
C PRO A 367 -11.48 10.40 -12.66
N SER A 368 -11.90 9.18 -12.28
CA SER A 368 -11.38 8.53 -11.09
C SER A 368 -11.04 7.06 -11.32
N MET A 369 -9.87 6.62 -10.83
CA MET A 369 -9.45 5.21 -10.85
C MET A 369 -8.99 4.77 -9.46
N PHE A 370 -9.59 3.71 -8.92
CA PHE A 370 -9.13 3.08 -7.68
C PHE A 370 -8.59 1.68 -7.93
N THR A 371 -7.64 1.25 -7.09
CA THR A 371 -7.08 -0.11 -7.10
C THR A 371 -7.39 -0.86 -5.82
N MET A 372 -7.42 -2.20 -5.90
CA MET A 372 -7.74 -3.10 -4.78
C MET A 372 -6.78 -4.29 -4.72
N TYR A 373 -6.60 -4.88 -3.53
CA TYR A 373 -5.72 -6.05 -3.35
C TYR A 373 -6.39 -7.35 -3.76
N SER A 374 -7.72 -7.41 -3.75
CA SER A 374 -8.46 -8.62 -4.06
C SER A 374 -9.80 -8.38 -4.75
N GLU A 375 -10.30 -9.42 -5.40
CA GLU A 375 -11.62 -9.43 -6.05
C GLU A 375 -12.75 -9.14 -5.05
N HIS A 376 -12.59 -9.57 -3.79
CA HIS A 376 -13.59 -9.33 -2.75
C HIS A 376 -13.69 -7.84 -2.42
N GLU A 377 -12.55 -7.18 -2.21
CA GLU A 377 -12.49 -5.73 -1.95
C GLU A 377 -13.11 -4.94 -3.13
N MET A 378 -12.81 -5.34 -4.36
CA MET A 378 -13.39 -4.75 -5.56
C MET A 378 -14.92 -4.93 -5.60
N LYS A 379 -15.45 -6.12 -5.32
CA LYS A 379 -16.90 -6.39 -5.31
C LYS A 379 -17.65 -5.55 -4.29
N TYR A 380 -17.13 -5.43 -3.07
CA TYR A 380 -17.74 -4.56 -2.04
C TYR A 380 -17.65 -3.08 -2.42
N SER A 381 -16.52 -2.66 -3.01
CA SER A 381 -16.36 -1.29 -3.52
C SER A 381 -17.37 -0.95 -4.61
N LEU A 382 -17.63 -1.89 -5.54
CA LEU A 382 -18.64 -1.73 -6.60
C LEU A 382 -20.07 -1.62 -6.04
N GLN A 383 -20.39 -2.36 -4.98
CA GLN A 383 -21.70 -2.25 -4.31
C GLN A 383 -21.92 -0.84 -3.74
N ILE A 384 -20.91 -0.29 -3.06
CA ILE A 384 -20.97 1.08 -2.53
C ILE A 384 -21.13 2.10 -3.66
N LEU A 385 -20.35 1.99 -4.74
CA LEU A 385 -20.46 2.93 -5.87
C LEU A 385 -21.83 2.85 -6.56
N ALA A 386 -22.42 1.66 -6.65
CA ALA A 386 -23.76 1.46 -7.18
C ALA A 386 -24.85 2.10 -6.28
N GLU A 387 -24.73 1.96 -4.96
CA GLU A 387 -25.63 2.63 -4.00
C GLU A 387 -25.51 4.16 -4.05
N LEU A 388 -24.33 4.66 -4.42
CA LEU A 388 -24.09 6.08 -4.65
C LEU A 388 -24.45 6.52 -6.09
N GLU A 389 -25.08 5.67 -6.90
CA GLU A 389 -25.46 5.97 -8.28
C GLU A 389 -24.28 6.48 -9.14
N THR A 390 -23.07 6.02 -8.82
CA THR A 390 -21.84 6.42 -9.52
C THR A 390 -21.68 5.58 -10.78
N GLN A 391 -21.41 6.22 -11.92
CA GLN A 391 -21.21 5.52 -13.19
C GLN A 391 -19.82 4.86 -13.21
N VAL A 392 -19.81 3.53 -13.15
CA VAL A 392 -18.61 2.69 -13.29
C VAL A 392 -18.39 2.39 -14.77
N LEU A 393 -17.21 2.75 -15.29
CA LEU A 393 -16.84 2.61 -16.70
C LEU A 393 -16.12 1.30 -17.00
N SER A 394 -15.28 0.83 -16.07
CA SER A 394 -14.51 -0.40 -16.22
C SER A 394 -14.07 -0.92 -14.86
N PHE A 395 -13.95 -2.24 -14.71
CA PHE A 395 -13.35 -2.86 -13.52
C PHE A 395 -12.79 -4.24 -13.88
N GLY A 396 -11.88 -4.75 -13.08
CA GLY A 396 -11.35 -6.10 -13.24
C GLY A 396 -9.90 -6.25 -12.79
N PRO A 397 -9.23 -7.36 -13.14
CA PRO A 397 -7.82 -7.53 -12.90
C PRO A 397 -7.00 -6.45 -13.62
N PHE A 398 -6.03 -5.86 -12.91
CA PHE A 398 -5.17 -4.84 -13.48
C PHE A 398 -3.94 -5.47 -14.16
N PRO A 399 -3.67 -5.18 -15.45
CA PRO A 399 -2.58 -5.80 -16.20
C PRO A 399 -1.18 -5.52 -15.66
N PHE A 400 -1.01 -4.41 -14.94
CA PHE A 400 0.27 -4.01 -14.32
C PHE A 400 0.22 -4.14 -12.79
N SER A 401 -0.52 -5.12 -12.28
CA SER A 401 -0.47 -5.51 -10.87
C SER A 401 0.92 -5.99 -10.46
N SER A 402 1.34 -5.68 -9.24
CA SER A 402 2.66 -6.07 -8.73
C SER A 402 2.84 -7.58 -8.74
N LEU A 403 3.98 -8.04 -9.27
CA LEU A 403 4.37 -9.46 -9.23
C LEU A 403 4.95 -9.87 -7.88
N LYS A 404 5.24 -8.91 -6.98
CA LYS A 404 5.72 -9.16 -5.62
C LYS A 404 4.57 -9.73 -4.75
N PRO A 405 4.73 -10.92 -4.16
CA PRO A 405 3.72 -11.48 -3.29
C PRO A 405 3.78 -10.84 -1.90
N GLU A 406 2.74 -10.10 -1.56
CA GLU A 406 2.57 -9.47 -0.25
C GLU A 406 1.92 -10.44 0.74
N GLN A 407 2.68 -10.84 1.75
CA GLN A 407 2.20 -11.74 2.79
C GLN A 407 1.58 -10.93 3.93
N VAL A 408 0.37 -11.29 4.37
CA VAL A 408 -0.12 -10.87 5.69
C VAL A 408 0.78 -11.49 6.77
N GLN A 409 1.62 -10.67 7.39
CA GLN A 409 2.66 -11.12 8.30
C GLN A 409 2.12 -12.02 9.41
N SER A 410 1.02 -11.63 10.07
CA SER A 410 0.41 -12.37 11.18
C SER A 410 -0.38 -13.62 10.76
N ASP A 411 -0.72 -13.76 9.47
CA ASP A 411 -1.40 -14.93 8.93
C ASP A 411 -0.72 -15.50 7.67
N PRO A 412 0.39 -16.25 7.84
CA PRO A 412 1.12 -16.87 6.73
C PRO A 412 0.33 -17.91 5.94
N ASN A 413 -0.85 -18.31 6.40
CA ASN A 413 -1.72 -19.27 5.71
C ASN A 413 -2.76 -18.59 4.82
N LYS A 414 -2.77 -17.26 4.75
CA LYS A 414 -3.57 -16.50 3.79
C LYS A 414 -2.84 -16.45 2.44
N THR A 415 -3.60 -16.45 1.35
CA THR A 415 -3.05 -16.23 0.02
C THR A 415 -2.33 -14.88 -0.02
N PRO A 416 -1.05 -14.82 -0.43
CA PRO A 416 -0.36 -13.54 -0.61
C PRO A 416 -1.09 -12.68 -1.64
N ALA A 417 -1.23 -11.40 -1.32
CA ALA A 417 -1.84 -10.40 -2.19
C ALA A 417 -0.80 -9.85 -3.20
N SER A 418 -1.29 -9.07 -4.15
CA SER A 418 -0.47 -8.27 -5.06
C SER A 418 -0.96 -6.83 -4.99
N SER A 419 -0.03 -5.87 -4.88
CA SER A 419 -0.35 -4.45 -4.98
C SER A 419 -1.00 -4.17 -6.34
N ASN A 420 -2.02 -3.32 -6.33
CA ASN A 420 -2.85 -2.96 -7.48
C ASN A 420 -3.38 -4.18 -8.27
N ALA A 421 -3.83 -5.25 -7.61
CA ALA A 421 -4.29 -6.46 -8.30
C ALA A 421 -5.54 -6.24 -9.17
N PHE A 422 -6.44 -5.36 -8.73
CA PHE A 422 -7.68 -5.03 -9.43
C PHE A 422 -7.83 -3.52 -9.57
N HIS A 423 -8.57 -3.08 -10.59
CA HIS A 423 -8.93 -1.69 -10.79
C HIS A 423 -10.44 -1.50 -10.90
N LEU A 424 -10.87 -0.26 -10.67
CA LEU A 424 -12.19 0.26 -11.02
C LEU A 424 -12.04 1.70 -11.52
N LEU A 425 -12.68 2.00 -12.64
CA LEU A 425 -12.76 3.33 -13.25
C LEU A 425 -14.19 3.80 -13.15
N PHE A 426 -14.38 5.05 -12.73
CA PHE A 426 -15.70 5.65 -12.58
C PHE A 426 -15.62 7.16 -12.79
N ARG A 427 -16.76 7.75 -13.14
CA ARG A 427 -16.91 9.19 -13.36
C ARG A 427 -18.38 9.54 -13.35
N GLY A 428 -18.79 10.55 -12.56
CA GLY A 428 -20.15 11.08 -12.65
C GLY A 428 -21.24 10.15 -12.12
N THR A 429 -22.48 10.58 -12.28
CA THR A 429 -23.70 9.83 -11.98
C THR A 429 -24.16 8.98 -13.16
N ILE A 430 -24.85 7.87 -12.88
CA ILE A 430 -25.49 7.04 -13.91
C ILE A 430 -26.45 7.90 -14.75
N GLY A 431 -26.26 7.93 -16.07
CA GLY A 431 -27.12 8.65 -17.00
C GLY A 431 -26.70 10.09 -17.32
N ALA A 432 -25.68 10.65 -16.65
CA ALA A 432 -25.23 12.03 -16.87
C ALA A 432 -24.78 12.32 -18.32
N ASP A 433 -24.15 11.35 -18.99
CA ASP A 433 -23.71 11.50 -20.40
C ASP A 433 -24.90 11.68 -21.38
N SER A 434 -26.13 11.34 -20.97
CA SER A 434 -27.34 11.48 -21.80
C SER A 434 -28.05 12.83 -21.67
N GLU A 435 -27.79 13.60 -20.61
CA GLU A 435 -28.41 14.92 -20.42
C GLU A 435 -27.60 16.06 -21.08
N THR A 436 -26.28 15.91 -21.20
CA THR A 436 -25.42 16.89 -21.88
C THR A 436 -25.67 17.01 -23.38
N ASP A 437 -26.24 15.97 -24.03
CA ASP A 437 -26.64 16.04 -25.44
C ASP A 437 -28.02 16.71 -25.64
N MET A 438 -28.84 16.82 -24.60
CA MET A 438 -30.17 17.44 -24.67
C MET A 438 -30.12 18.96 -24.43
N ALA A 439 -29.14 19.46 -23.67
CA ALA A 439 -28.96 20.90 -23.44
C ALA A 439 -28.43 21.67 -24.67
N GLY A 440 -28.00 20.97 -25.73
CA GLY A 440 -27.57 21.56 -26.99
C GLY A 440 -28.69 21.81 -28.01
N LEU A 441 -29.94 21.42 -27.71
CA LEU A 441 -31.06 21.50 -28.66
C LEU A 441 -32.17 22.50 -28.28
N ASP A 442 -32.14 23.09 -27.08
CA ASP A 442 -33.16 24.05 -26.63
C ASP A 442 -32.83 25.52 -26.94
N GLY A 443 -31.84 25.78 -27.80
CA GLY A 443 -31.38 27.14 -28.16
C GLY A 443 -31.76 27.64 -29.55
N ALA A 444 -32.52 26.87 -30.34
CA ALA A 444 -32.87 27.22 -31.71
C ALA A 444 -34.37 27.07 -31.95
N ASP A 445 -35.16 27.90 -31.29
CA ASP A 445 -36.36 28.53 -31.84
C ASP A 445 -37.01 29.35 -30.73
N ILE A 446 -37.03 30.68 -30.90
CA ILE A 446 -38.14 31.60 -30.67
C ILE A 446 -37.63 33.02 -30.95
N SER A 447 -38.36 33.69 -31.86
CA SER A 447 -38.30 35.07 -32.37
C SER A 447 -37.20 35.44 -33.36
#